data_AF-A0A938SG69-F1
#
_entry.id   AF-A0A938SG69-F1
#
_cell.length_a   1.000
_cell.length_b   1.000
_cell.length_c   1.000
_cell.angle_alpha   90.00
_cell.angle_beta   90.00
_cell.angle_gamma   90.00
#
_symmetry.space_group_name_H-M   'P 1'
#
loop_
_entity.id
_entity.type
_entity.pdbx_description
1 polymer ?
#
loop_
_entity_poly.entity_id
_entity_poly.type
_entity_poly.pdbx_seq_one_letter_code
_entity_poly.pdbx_strand_id
1 'polypeptide(L)'
;AGFTMFTIDPGAHVDNAADSDSSGALAQKFESLPWVELEDTAADCRRRYLGRRFRVADGLALELSDERLQRAAAKYGRAVAHTARLYRHLATRMGRKPFELEMSVDETATPTSVEEHFFVASELKRLGVKWVSLAPRFIGEFEKGVDYKGDLAAFERSFAQHVAVARHLGPYKLSIHSGSDKFSVYPIAARLTGGLVHVKTAGTSYLEALRALAGVQPDLFREILDFARERYETDKASYHVSANPSKVPTARQLKDGELASVLDLFDGREVLHVTFGSVLTLKNADGQYRFRDRLLLALRQNEEAHYAALEKHLGRHISPFRS
;
A
#
# COMPACT_ATOMS: atom_id res chain seq x y z
N ALA A 1 17.01 16.40 -1.46
CA ALA A 1 16.74 15.03 -1.95
C ALA A 1 16.03 14.99 -3.32
N GLY A 2 15.31 16.03 -3.77
CA GLY A 2 14.84 16.11 -5.16
C GLY A 2 13.59 15.29 -5.50
N PHE A 3 12.87 14.77 -4.49
CA PHE A 3 11.59 14.07 -4.71
C PHE A 3 10.57 14.94 -5.43
N THR A 4 9.89 14.34 -6.42
CA THR A 4 8.83 14.97 -7.22
C THR A 4 7.44 14.43 -6.87
N MET A 5 7.34 13.30 -6.18
CA MET A 5 6.09 12.73 -5.67
C MET A 5 6.15 12.60 -4.15
N PHE A 6 5.12 13.08 -3.48
CA PHE A 6 4.99 13.01 -2.02
C PHE A 6 3.78 12.16 -1.67
N THR A 7 3.99 11.07 -0.94
CA THR A 7 2.90 10.28 -0.35
C THR A 7 2.70 10.76 1.08
N ILE A 8 1.52 11.30 1.37
CA ILE A 8 1.09 11.62 2.73
C ILE A 8 0.37 10.41 3.28
N ASP A 9 0.92 9.86 4.35
CA ASP A 9 0.24 8.91 5.22
C ASP A 9 -0.26 9.68 6.46
N PRO A 10 -1.57 9.98 6.55
CA PRO A 10 -2.18 10.62 7.69
C PRO A 10 -2.75 9.58 8.67
N GLY A 11 -2.26 8.34 8.70
CA GLY A 11 -2.78 7.23 9.52
C GLY A 11 -2.88 7.56 11.01
N ALA A 12 -1.94 8.33 11.56
CA ALA A 12 -2.00 8.83 12.94
C ALA A 12 -3.19 9.79 13.22
N HIS A 13 -3.83 10.29 12.17
CA HIS A 13 -5.03 11.14 12.20
C HIS A 13 -6.29 10.40 11.76
N VAL A 14 -6.21 9.09 11.46
CA VAL A 14 -7.38 8.25 11.19
C VAL A 14 -7.89 7.66 12.50
N ASP A 15 -9.18 7.86 12.78
CA ASP A 15 -9.82 7.31 13.97
C ASP A 15 -10.40 5.92 13.65
N ASN A 16 -9.59 4.87 13.86
CA ASN A 16 -10.02 3.49 13.60
C ASN A 16 -11.19 3.03 14.48
N ALA A 17 -11.41 3.63 15.65
CA ALA A 17 -12.53 3.25 16.52
C ALA A 17 -13.89 3.66 15.93
N ALA A 18 -13.89 4.64 15.01
CA ALA A 18 -15.09 5.09 14.32
C ALA A 18 -15.83 3.97 13.59
N ASP A 19 -15.20 2.84 13.22
CA ASP A 19 -15.89 1.72 12.58
C ASP A 19 -16.85 0.97 13.52
N SER A 20 -16.51 0.89 14.80
CA SER A 20 -17.29 0.16 15.82
C SER A 20 -18.09 1.08 16.74
N ASP A 21 -17.88 2.39 16.66
CA ASP A 21 -18.56 3.36 17.51
C ASP A 21 -20.07 3.40 17.29
N SER A 22 -20.77 3.67 18.40
CA SER A 22 -22.21 3.96 18.40
C SER A 22 -22.51 5.31 17.74
N SER A 23 -23.74 5.49 17.26
CA SER A 23 -24.18 6.75 16.63
C SER A 23 -23.97 7.97 17.55
N GLY A 24 -24.14 7.82 18.87
CA GLY A 24 -23.89 8.90 19.83
C GLY A 24 -22.41 9.30 19.93
N ALA A 25 -21.51 8.31 19.91
CA ALA A 25 -20.06 8.56 19.90
C ALA A 25 -19.62 9.19 18.57
N LEU A 26 -20.15 8.72 17.44
CA LEU A 26 -19.91 9.31 16.12
C LEU A 26 -20.36 10.77 16.05
N ALA A 27 -21.54 11.08 16.58
CA ALA A 27 -22.03 12.46 16.64
C ALA A 27 -21.08 13.36 17.45
N GLN A 28 -20.61 12.91 18.62
CA GLN A 28 -19.64 13.67 19.41
C GLN A 28 -18.32 13.87 18.67
N LYS A 29 -17.80 12.83 18.02
CA LYS A 29 -16.58 12.91 17.20
C LYS A 29 -16.75 13.90 16.05
N PHE A 30 -17.88 13.84 15.34
CA PHE A 30 -18.23 14.75 14.27
C PHE A 30 -18.25 16.21 14.73
N GLU A 31 -18.97 16.52 15.82
CA GLU A 31 -19.04 17.89 16.35
C GLU A 31 -17.66 18.40 16.82
N SER A 32 -16.79 17.50 17.30
CA SER A 32 -15.43 17.84 17.76
C SER A 32 -14.37 17.92 16.64
N LEU A 33 -14.73 17.70 15.38
CA LEU A 33 -13.80 17.81 14.27
C LEU A 33 -13.17 19.22 14.20
N PRO A 34 -11.96 19.36 13.63
CA PRO A 34 -11.27 20.63 13.56
C PRO A 34 -11.87 21.48 12.42
N TRP A 35 -13.12 21.91 12.58
CA TRP A 35 -13.92 22.58 11.56
C TRP A 35 -13.25 23.84 11.00
N VAL A 36 -12.48 24.55 11.83
CA VAL A 36 -11.66 25.70 11.41
C VAL A 36 -10.57 25.27 10.41
N GLU A 37 -9.83 24.20 10.69
CA GLU A 37 -8.80 23.67 9.77
C GLU A 37 -9.42 23.07 8.50
N LEU A 38 -10.65 22.55 8.63
CA LEU A 38 -11.47 22.08 7.51
C LEU A 38 -12.12 23.23 6.73
N GLU A 39 -11.98 24.50 7.14
CA GLU A 39 -12.60 25.64 6.43
C GLU A 39 -14.11 25.41 6.17
N ASP A 40 -14.81 24.87 7.17
CA ASP A 40 -16.22 24.49 7.08
C ASP A 40 -16.91 24.57 8.45
N THR A 41 -18.19 24.25 8.50
CA THR A 41 -18.91 24.02 9.76
C THR A 41 -19.61 22.66 9.75
N ALA A 42 -19.90 22.12 10.94
CA ALA A 42 -20.69 20.90 11.09
C ALA A 42 -22.05 21.00 10.36
N ALA A 43 -22.72 22.14 10.51
CA ALA A 43 -24.01 22.40 9.88
C ALA A 43 -23.92 22.42 8.34
N ASP A 44 -22.87 23.04 7.79
CA ASP A 44 -22.65 23.17 6.36
C ASP A 44 -22.26 21.83 5.73
N CYS A 45 -21.42 21.06 6.41
CA CYS A 45 -21.10 19.68 6.05
C CYS A 45 -22.36 18.79 6.03
N ARG A 46 -23.20 18.85 7.07
CA ARG A 46 -24.50 18.14 7.07
C ARG A 46 -25.37 18.56 5.89
N ARG A 47 -25.54 19.87 5.63
CA ARG A 47 -26.33 20.36 4.48
C ARG A 47 -25.80 19.87 3.13
N ARG A 48 -24.48 19.66 3.02
CA ARG A 48 -23.81 19.19 1.80
C ARG A 48 -24.04 17.72 1.53
N TYR A 49 -24.07 16.87 2.56
CA TYR A 49 -24.06 15.41 2.39
C TYR A 49 -25.32 14.69 2.88
N LEU A 50 -25.91 15.14 3.99
CA LEU A 50 -26.96 14.40 4.70
C LEU A 50 -28.21 14.21 3.86
N GLY A 51 -28.66 12.96 3.71
CA GLY A 51 -29.89 12.62 2.99
C GLY A 51 -29.81 12.92 1.49
N ARG A 52 -28.62 13.23 0.97
CA ARG A 52 -28.40 13.43 -0.46
C ARG A 52 -28.02 12.12 -1.12
N ARG A 53 -28.58 11.91 -2.30
CA ARG A 53 -28.20 10.83 -3.20
C ARG A 53 -27.30 11.37 -4.30
N PHE A 54 -26.05 10.92 -4.31
CA PHE A 54 -25.05 11.28 -5.30
C PHE A 54 -25.05 10.26 -6.42
N ARG A 55 -25.33 10.69 -7.65
CA ARG A 55 -25.10 9.88 -8.85
C ARG A 55 -23.66 10.09 -9.28
N VAL A 56 -22.81 9.10 -9.02
CA VAL A 56 -21.40 9.13 -9.44
C VAL A 56 -21.25 8.39 -10.78
N ALA A 57 -20.01 8.25 -11.27
CA ALA A 57 -19.76 7.59 -12.56
C ALA A 57 -20.27 6.14 -12.57
N ASP A 58 -20.36 5.56 -13.77
CA ASP A 58 -20.69 4.14 -13.97
C ASP A 58 -22.04 3.69 -13.37
N GLY A 59 -22.97 4.64 -13.20
CA GLY A 59 -24.32 4.38 -12.70
C GLY A 59 -24.41 4.15 -11.19
N LEU A 60 -23.31 4.27 -10.45
CA LEU A 60 -23.29 4.10 -9.00
C LEU A 60 -24.03 5.26 -8.33
N ALA A 61 -24.91 4.93 -7.39
CA ALA A 61 -25.60 5.90 -6.54
C ALA A 61 -25.16 5.72 -5.09
N LEU A 62 -24.66 6.79 -4.48
CA LEU A 62 -24.22 6.82 -3.09
C LEU A 62 -25.22 7.63 -2.25
N GLU A 63 -25.54 7.12 -1.08
CA GLU A 63 -26.35 7.83 -0.09
C GLU A 63 -25.59 7.86 1.24
N LEU A 64 -25.31 9.07 1.70
CA LEU A 64 -24.75 9.30 3.03
C LEU A 64 -25.91 9.57 4.00
N SER A 65 -26.37 8.50 4.64
CA SER A 65 -27.21 8.62 5.84
C SER A 65 -26.46 9.37 6.95
N ASP A 66 -27.18 9.81 7.99
CA ASP A 66 -26.56 10.53 9.12
C ASP A 66 -25.40 9.73 9.74
N GLU A 67 -25.63 8.45 9.98
CA GLU A 67 -24.61 7.55 10.53
C GLU A 67 -23.41 7.39 9.58
N ARG A 68 -23.64 7.18 8.28
CA ARG A 68 -22.55 7.00 7.30
C ARG A 68 -21.71 8.26 7.13
N LEU A 69 -22.36 9.43 7.10
CA LEU A 69 -21.67 10.71 7.05
C LEU A 69 -20.81 10.92 8.30
N GLN A 70 -21.41 10.76 9.48
CA GLN A 70 -20.70 10.97 10.73
C GLN A 70 -19.56 9.96 10.89
N ARG A 71 -19.75 8.70 10.48
CA ARG A 71 -18.70 7.67 10.50
C ARG A 71 -17.52 8.05 9.60
N ALA A 72 -17.78 8.39 8.34
CA ALA A 72 -16.74 8.80 7.40
C ALA A 72 -15.99 10.05 7.88
N ALA A 73 -16.72 11.05 8.36
CA ALA A 73 -16.15 12.30 8.86
C ALA A 73 -15.38 12.11 10.18
N ALA A 74 -15.88 11.32 11.12
CA ALA A 74 -15.18 11.00 12.36
C ALA A 74 -13.87 10.24 12.07
N LYS A 75 -13.92 9.25 11.17
CA LYS A 75 -12.77 8.43 10.78
C LYS A 75 -11.69 9.24 10.05
N TYR A 76 -12.08 10.07 9.08
CA TYR A 76 -11.13 10.69 8.15
C TYR A 76 -11.04 12.22 8.19
N GLY A 77 -11.94 12.93 8.89
CA GLY A 77 -11.96 14.40 8.87
C GLY A 77 -10.65 15.03 9.34
N ARG A 78 -10.03 14.48 10.40
CA ARG A 78 -8.71 14.93 10.87
C ARG A 78 -7.59 14.61 9.87
N ALA A 79 -7.65 13.43 9.23
CA ALA A 79 -6.71 13.03 8.19
C ALA A 79 -6.79 13.95 6.95
N VAL A 80 -7.99 14.35 6.55
CA VAL A 80 -8.22 15.32 5.46
C VAL A 80 -7.64 16.70 5.82
N ALA A 81 -7.93 17.22 7.01
CA ALA A 81 -7.38 18.49 7.48
C ALA A 81 -5.84 18.47 7.50
N HIS A 82 -5.25 17.40 8.03
CA HIS A 82 -3.80 17.21 8.04
C HIS A 82 -3.21 17.20 6.62
N THR A 83 -3.83 16.45 5.71
CA THR A 83 -3.40 16.34 4.30
C THR A 83 -3.45 17.69 3.60
N ALA A 84 -4.54 18.46 3.79
CA ALA A 84 -4.66 19.80 3.20
C ALA A 84 -3.58 20.76 3.73
N ARG A 85 -3.28 20.71 5.03
CA ARG A 85 -2.21 21.51 5.64
C ARG A 85 -0.84 21.16 5.05
N LEU A 86 -0.51 19.87 4.95
CA LEU A 86 0.75 19.42 4.34
C LEU A 86 0.83 19.77 2.85
N TYR A 87 -0.27 19.63 2.10
CA TYR A 87 -0.31 20.06 0.71
C TYR A 87 0.01 21.55 0.56
N ARG A 88 -0.57 22.43 1.39
CA ARG A 88 -0.28 23.88 1.35
C ARG A 88 1.17 24.18 1.71
N HIS A 89 1.72 23.45 2.69
CA HIS A 89 3.14 23.53 3.01
C HIS A 89 4.01 23.12 1.82
N LEU A 90 3.73 21.98 1.19
CA LEU A 90 4.44 21.50 0.01
C LEU A 90 4.31 22.49 -1.15
N ALA A 91 3.13 23.00 -1.45
CA ALA A 91 2.91 23.99 -2.49
C ALA A 91 3.75 25.26 -2.26
N THR A 92 3.84 25.72 -1.00
CA THR A 92 4.67 26.86 -0.62
C THR A 92 6.17 26.57 -0.81
N ARG A 93 6.63 25.38 -0.41
CA ARG A 93 8.04 24.97 -0.50
C ARG A 93 8.48 24.66 -1.94
N MET A 94 7.60 24.09 -2.74
CA MET A 94 7.85 23.77 -4.14
C MET A 94 7.76 25.02 -5.02
N GLY A 95 6.96 26.01 -4.62
CA GLY A 95 6.77 27.25 -5.38
C GLY A 95 6.24 26.95 -6.77
N ARG A 96 7.06 27.18 -7.79
CA ARG A 96 6.72 26.89 -9.20
C ARG A 96 7.14 25.49 -9.67
N LYS A 97 7.87 24.73 -8.87
CA LYS A 97 8.35 23.40 -9.25
C LYS A 97 7.16 22.43 -9.28
N PRO A 98 7.01 21.61 -10.33
CA PRO A 98 5.96 20.60 -10.36
C PRO A 98 6.21 19.57 -9.26
N PHE A 99 5.12 19.11 -8.65
CA PHE A 99 5.12 17.98 -7.75
C PHE A 99 3.79 17.24 -7.83
N GLU A 100 3.84 15.97 -7.47
CA GLU A 100 2.69 15.09 -7.34
C GLU A 100 2.43 14.80 -5.87
N LEU A 101 1.16 14.65 -5.52
CA LEU A 101 0.73 14.28 -4.17
C LEU A 101 -0.13 13.03 -4.24
N GLU A 102 0.13 12.10 -3.33
CA GLU A 102 -0.74 10.98 -3.03
C GLU A 102 -1.18 11.06 -1.56
N MET A 103 -2.45 10.76 -1.30
CA MET A 103 -2.92 10.47 0.06
C MET A 103 -3.10 8.96 0.22
N SER A 104 -2.49 8.38 1.27
CA SER A 104 -2.55 6.95 1.56
C SER A 104 -3.32 6.70 2.85
N VAL A 105 -4.29 5.78 2.82
CA VAL A 105 -5.01 5.29 4.00
C VAL A 105 -5.18 3.76 3.90
N ASP A 106 -4.22 3.09 3.27
CA ASP A 106 -4.21 1.64 3.05
C ASP A 106 -3.87 0.83 4.32
N GLU A 107 -3.15 1.45 5.26
CA GLU A 107 -2.74 0.84 6.53
C GLU A 107 -3.76 1.02 7.67
N THR A 108 -5.02 1.39 7.36
CA THR A 108 -6.09 1.47 8.38
C THR A 108 -6.51 0.10 8.91
N ALA A 109 -7.16 0.03 10.06
CA ALA A 109 -7.57 -1.26 10.63
C ALA A 109 -8.66 -1.94 9.79
N THR A 110 -9.60 -1.16 9.25
CA THR A 110 -10.73 -1.66 8.47
C THR A 110 -10.71 -1.13 7.02
N PRO A 111 -11.21 -1.91 6.05
CA PRO A 111 -11.32 -1.47 4.67
C PRO A 111 -12.04 -0.13 4.54
N THR A 112 -11.56 0.71 3.64
CA THR A 112 -12.19 1.99 3.33
C THR A 112 -13.50 1.73 2.57
N SER A 113 -14.63 2.18 3.10
CA SER A 113 -15.90 2.07 2.37
C SER A 113 -15.94 3.01 1.16
N VAL A 114 -16.87 2.78 0.23
CA VAL A 114 -17.01 3.69 -0.92
C VAL A 114 -17.50 5.07 -0.49
N GLU A 115 -18.36 5.16 0.53
CA GLU A 115 -18.84 6.42 1.09
C GLU A 115 -17.71 7.18 1.81
N GLU A 116 -16.82 6.46 2.51
CA GLU A 116 -15.60 7.04 3.09
C GLU A 116 -14.68 7.59 2.01
N HIS A 117 -14.41 6.81 0.95
CA HIS A 117 -13.61 7.27 -0.18
C HIS A 117 -14.22 8.51 -0.85
N PHE A 118 -15.55 8.50 -1.06
CA PHE A 118 -16.27 9.64 -1.63
C PHE A 118 -16.17 10.88 -0.74
N PHE A 119 -16.34 10.74 0.58
CA PHE A 119 -16.20 11.84 1.54
C PHE A 119 -14.79 12.42 1.51
N VAL A 120 -13.75 11.57 1.61
CA VAL A 120 -12.35 12.02 1.58
C VAL A 120 -12.02 12.77 0.29
N ALA A 121 -12.33 12.19 -0.87
CA ALA A 121 -12.04 12.82 -2.14
C ALA A 121 -12.83 14.12 -2.36
N SER A 122 -14.08 14.19 -1.89
CA SER A 122 -14.90 15.40 -1.98
C SER A 122 -14.34 16.53 -1.11
N GLU A 123 -13.93 16.22 0.12
CA GLU A 123 -13.38 17.22 1.04
C GLU A 123 -11.97 17.66 0.65
N LEU A 124 -11.11 16.78 0.13
CA LEU A 124 -9.84 17.17 -0.47
C LEU A 124 -10.04 18.16 -1.64
N LYS A 125 -11.02 17.87 -2.51
CA LYS A 125 -11.38 18.77 -3.63
C LYS A 125 -11.87 20.12 -3.12
N ARG A 126 -12.76 20.11 -2.11
CA ARG A 126 -13.30 21.33 -1.49
C ARG A 126 -12.21 22.21 -0.90
N LEU A 127 -11.22 21.60 -0.24
CA LEU A 127 -10.06 22.28 0.36
C LEU A 127 -8.99 22.73 -0.65
N GLY A 128 -9.22 22.50 -1.94
CA GLY A 128 -8.30 22.90 -3.02
C GLY A 128 -7.03 22.06 -3.11
N VAL A 129 -7.02 20.86 -2.53
CA VAL A 129 -5.89 19.92 -2.64
C VAL A 129 -5.82 19.42 -4.08
N LYS A 130 -4.62 19.37 -4.65
CA LYS A 130 -4.35 18.72 -5.94
C LYS A 130 -3.55 17.46 -5.67
N TRP A 131 -4.12 16.30 -6.01
CA TRP A 131 -3.50 15.00 -5.85
C TRP A 131 -3.58 14.20 -7.16
N VAL A 132 -2.60 13.32 -7.38
CA VAL A 132 -2.56 12.46 -8.57
C VAL A 132 -3.05 11.04 -8.26
N SER A 133 -3.06 10.65 -7.00
CA SER A 133 -3.52 9.34 -6.57
C SER A 133 -4.03 9.32 -5.13
N LEU A 134 -4.89 8.35 -4.84
CA LEU A 134 -5.39 8.04 -3.49
C LEU A 134 -5.27 6.53 -3.28
N ALA A 135 -4.76 6.09 -2.13
CA ALA A 135 -4.65 4.68 -1.77
C ALA A 135 -5.66 4.32 -0.65
N PRO A 136 -6.85 3.79 -0.97
CA PRO A 136 -7.75 3.23 0.03
C PRO A 136 -7.21 1.91 0.58
N ARG A 137 -7.70 1.49 1.75
CA ARG A 137 -7.58 0.10 2.18
C ARG A 137 -8.67 -0.73 1.50
N PHE A 138 -8.29 -1.59 0.57
CA PHE A 138 -9.24 -2.48 -0.09
C PHE A 138 -9.66 -3.64 0.83
N ILE A 139 -10.76 -4.30 0.47
CA ILE A 139 -11.19 -5.54 1.12
C ILE A 139 -10.19 -6.68 0.84
N GLY A 140 -10.23 -7.72 1.68
CA GLY A 140 -9.25 -8.82 1.67
C GLY A 140 -7.90 -8.39 2.25
N GLU A 141 -6.86 -9.17 1.99
CA GLU A 141 -5.52 -8.94 2.56
C GLU A 141 -4.48 -8.77 1.45
N PHE A 142 -3.65 -7.73 1.62
CA PHE A 142 -2.54 -7.39 0.73
C PHE A 142 -1.19 -7.61 1.45
N GLU A 143 -0.92 -8.84 1.85
CA GLU A 143 0.31 -9.22 2.57
C GLU A 143 1.57 -9.05 1.67
N LYS A 144 2.74 -8.89 2.28
CA LYS A 144 3.97 -8.52 1.56
C LYS A 144 4.57 -9.72 0.83
N GLY A 145 4.85 -9.58 -0.47
CA GLY A 145 5.57 -10.59 -1.25
C GLY A 145 4.72 -11.77 -1.75
N VAL A 146 3.40 -11.72 -1.58
CA VAL A 146 2.47 -12.80 -1.97
C VAL A 146 1.25 -12.23 -2.72
N ASP A 147 0.46 -13.11 -3.34
CA ASP A 147 -0.77 -12.71 -4.04
C ASP A 147 -1.89 -12.32 -3.06
N TYR A 148 -2.96 -11.73 -3.59
CA TYR A 148 -4.14 -11.32 -2.83
C TYR A 148 -4.82 -12.50 -2.13
N LYS A 149 -5.23 -12.30 -0.88
CA LYS A 149 -6.03 -13.27 -0.10
C LYS A 149 -7.44 -12.71 0.11
N GLY A 150 -8.43 -13.39 -0.44
CA GLY A 150 -9.85 -13.03 -0.29
C GLY A 150 -10.69 -13.44 -1.49
N ASP A 151 -11.96 -13.03 -1.48
CA ASP A 151 -12.87 -13.23 -2.62
C ASP A 151 -12.56 -12.18 -3.72
N LEU A 152 -12.07 -12.65 -4.86
CA LEU A 152 -11.75 -11.80 -6.03
C LEU A 152 -12.99 -11.15 -6.63
N ALA A 153 -14.14 -11.82 -6.62
CA ALA A 153 -15.39 -11.25 -7.12
C ALA A 153 -15.90 -10.15 -6.18
N ALA A 154 -15.73 -10.32 -4.87
CA ALA A 154 -16.00 -9.25 -3.91
C ALA A 154 -15.06 -8.07 -4.12
N PHE A 155 -13.75 -8.33 -4.25
CA PHE A 155 -12.76 -7.29 -4.55
C PHE A 155 -13.14 -6.53 -5.81
N GLU A 156 -13.46 -7.22 -6.91
CA GLU A 156 -13.84 -6.57 -8.17
C GLU A 156 -15.04 -5.64 -8.01
N ARG A 157 -16.11 -6.11 -7.34
CA ARG A 157 -17.31 -5.30 -7.09
C ARG A 157 -16.99 -4.04 -6.28
N SER A 158 -16.21 -4.19 -5.20
CA SER A 158 -15.80 -3.07 -4.35
C SER A 158 -14.86 -2.11 -5.08
N PHE A 159 -13.85 -2.63 -5.77
CA PHE A 159 -12.88 -1.85 -6.52
C PHE A 159 -13.54 -1.04 -7.65
N ALA A 160 -14.53 -1.60 -8.35
CA ALA A 160 -15.34 -0.89 -9.34
C ALA A 160 -16.04 0.34 -8.74
N GLN A 161 -16.53 0.25 -7.49
CA GLN A 161 -17.13 1.38 -6.80
C GLN A 161 -16.10 2.48 -6.49
N HIS A 162 -14.89 2.12 -6.05
CA HIS A 162 -13.80 3.08 -5.87
C HIS A 162 -13.38 3.73 -7.18
N VAL A 163 -13.34 2.99 -8.28
CA VAL A 163 -13.06 3.54 -9.62
C VAL A 163 -14.11 4.56 -10.02
N ALA A 164 -15.39 4.26 -9.79
CA ALA A 164 -16.49 5.19 -10.10
C ALA A 164 -16.37 6.51 -9.33
N VAL A 165 -15.97 6.45 -8.04
CA VAL A 165 -15.66 7.65 -7.24
C VAL A 165 -14.46 8.41 -7.83
N ALA A 166 -13.38 7.71 -8.17
CA ALA A 166 -12.18 8.34 -8.74
C ALA A 166 -12.44 9.02 -10.09
N ARG A 167 -13.30 8.43 -10.94
CA ARG A 167 -13.76 9.05 -12.20
C ARG A 167 -14.64 10.28 -11.96
N HIS A 168 -15.51 10.22 -10.96
CA HIS A 168 -16.44 11.31 -10.68
C HIS A 168 -15.76 12.53 -10.06
N LEU A 169 -14.87 12.32 -9.09
CA LEU A 169 -14.23 13.40 -8.34
C LEU A 169 -12.88 13.82 -8.91
N GLY A 170 -12.24 12.96 -9.71
CA GLY A 170 -10.94 13.18 -10.30
C GLY A 170 -10.94 13.99 -11.61
N PRO A 171 -10.04 13.63 -12.56
CA PRO A 171 -9.29 12.38 -12.62
C PRO A 171 -8.15 12.31 -11.59
N TYR A 172 -8.08 11.19 -10.87
CA TYR A 172 -6.91 10.73 -10.09
C TYR A 172 -6.82 9.21 -10.18
N LYS A 173 -5.63 8.66 -9.92
CA LYS A 173 -5.38 7.22 -9.96
C LYS A 173 -5.77 6.56 -8.64
N LEU A 174 -6.32 5.35 -8.69
CA LEU A 174 -6.31 4.49 -7.51
C LEU A 174 -4.89 3.94 -7.32
N SER A 175 -4.37 4.05 -6.10
CA SER A 175 -3.05 3.54 -5.76
C SER A 175 -3.17 2.22 -5.01
N ILE A 176 -2.47 1.19 -5.46
CA ILE A 176 -2.38 -0.12 -4.84
C ILE A 176 -1.04 -0.20 -4.11
N HIS A 177 -1.10 -0.04 -2.80
CA HIS A 177 0.02 -0.29 -1.89
C HIS A 177 0.12 -1.77 -1.56
N SER A 178 1.30 -2.17 -1.05
CA SER A 178 1.70 -3.59 -0.99
C SER A 178 1.46 -4.30 -2.34
N GLY A 179 1.66 -3.53 -3.42
CA GLY A 179 1.15 -3.86 -4.74
C GLY A 179 1.92 -4.98 -5.40
N SER A 180 3.15 -5.27 -4.99
CA SER A 180 3.94 -6.39 -5.51
C SER A 180 3.22 -7.72 -5.37
N ASP A 181 3.39 -8.59 -6.37
CA ASP A 181 2.96 -9.98 -6.44
C ASP A 181 1.44 -10.21 -6.40
N LYS A 182 0.63 -9.16 -6.45
CA LYS A 182 -0.83 -9.22 -6.50
C LYS A 182 -1.35 -9.57 -7.90
N PHE A 183 -0.80 -10.62 -8.50
CA PHE A 183 -1.08 -10.99 -9.88
C PHE A 183 -2.56 -11.24 -10.16
N SER A 184 -3.32 -11.73 -9.18
CA SER A 184 -4.75 -11.99 -9.34
C SER A 184 -5.60 -10.72 -9.43
N VAL A 185 -5.17 -9.58 -8.86
CA VAL A 185 -5.94 -8.33 -8.91
C VAL A 185 -5.54 -7.42 -10.07
N TYR A 186 -4.36 -7.59 -10.67
CA TYR A 186 -3.91 -6.71 -11.76
C TYR A 186 -4.83 -6.71 -12.99
N PRO A 187 -5.33 -7.86 -13.50
CA PRO A 187 -6.26 -7.84 -14.64
C PRO A 187 -7.57 -7.10 -14.32
N ILE A 188 -8.05 -7.21 -13.09
CA ILE A 188 -9.23 -6.46 -12.60
C ILE A 188 -8.92 -4.97 -12.57
N ALA A 189 -7.80 -4.58 -11.94
CA ALA A 189 -7.39 -3.20 -11.81
C ALA A 189 -7.15 -2.54 -13.18
N ALA A 190 -6.44 -3.20 -14.09
CA ALA A 190 -6.17 -2.72 -15.43
C ALA A 190 -7.47 -2.44 -16.21
N ARG A 191 -8.36 -3.44 -16.27
CA ARG A 191 -9.64 -3.34 -16.97
C ARG A 191 -10.53 -2.25 -16.39
N LEU A 192 -10.68 -2.20 -15.06
CA LEU A 192 -11.62 -1.29 -14.43
C LEU A 192 -11.12 0.15 -14.44
N THR A 193 -9.83 0.39 -14.17
CA THR A 193 -9.29 1.76 -14.12
C THR A 193 -9.13 2.40 -15.49
N GLY A 194 -9.06 1.62 -16.57
CA GLY A 194 -8.74 2.14 -17.90
C GLY A 194 -7.36 2.80 -17.93
N GLY A 195 -6.39 2.23 -17.20
CA GLY A 195 -5.01 2.73 -17.11
C GLY A 195 -4.76 3.77 -16.00
N LEU A 196 -5.78 4.28 -15.32
CA LEU A 196 -5.62 5.22 -14.20
C LEU A 196 -5.37 4.50 -12.86
N VAL A 197 -4.21 3.84 -12.77
CA VAL A 197 -3.75 3.12 -11.58
C VAL A 197 -2.31 3.48 -11.25
N HIS A 198 -1.97 3.46 -9.97
CA HIS A 198 -0.59 3.50 -9.48
C HIS A 198 -0.34 2.22 -8.69
N VAL A 199 0.64 1.40 -9.09
CA VAL A 199 1.00 0.18 -8.35
C VAL A 199 2.37 0.40 -7.71
N LYS A 200 2.46 0.25 -6.39
CA LYS A 200 3.73 0.39 -5.66
C LYS A 200 4.37 -0.96 -5.42
N THR A 201 5.55 -1.15 -5.98
CA THR A 201 6.44 -2.29 -5.71
C THR A 201 7.69 -1.83 -4.99
N ALA A 202 8.21 -2.62 -4.06
CA ALA A 202 9.48 -2.34 -3.39
C ALA A 202 10.21 -3.63 -3.02
N GLY A 203 9.73 -4.35 -1.99
CA GLY A 203 10.45 -5.51 -1.45
C GLY A 203 10.57 -6.70 -2.41
N THR A 204 9.71 -6.82 -3.43
CA THR A 204 9.89 -7.88 -4.44
C THR A 204 11.18 -7.71 -5.25
N SER A 205 11.69 -6.48 -5.45
CA SER A 205 12.99 -6.27 -6.09
C SER A 205 14.13 -6.84 -5.25
N TYR A 206 14.03 -6.78 -3.91
CA TYR A 206 14.98 -7.45 -3.01
C TYR A 206 14.86 -8.98 -3.11
N LEU A 207 13.64 -9.51 -3.20
CA LEU A 207 13.43 -10.95 -3.41
C LEU A 207 14.05 -11.45 -4.72
N GLU A 208 13.94 -10.68 -5.81
CA GLU A 208 14.57 -11.04 -7.07
C GLU A 208 16.10 -10.87 -7.06
N ALA A 209 16.63 -9.96 -6.24
CA ALA A 209 18.07 -9.93 -5.95
C ALA A 209 18.54 -11.20 -5.22
N LEU A 210 17.77 -11.70 -4.25
CA LEU A 210 18.04 -12.99 -3.63
C LEU A 210 17.88 -14.17 -4.61
N ARG A 211 16.95 -14.08 -5.57
CA ARG A 211 16.79 -15.08 -6.63
C ARG A 211 18.04 -15.18 -7.50
N ALA A 212 18.58 -14.04 -7.92
CA ALA A 212 19.82 -14.00 -8.67
C ALA A 212 20.98 -14.54 -7.82
N LEU A 213 21.05 -14.15 -6.54
CA LEU A 213 22.07 -14.62 -5.61
C LEU A 213 22.09 -16.14 -5.46
N ALA A 214 20.92 -16.78 -5.35
CA ALA A 214 20.82 -18.23 -5.25
C ALA A 214 21.51 -18.97 -6.41
N GLY A 215 21.52 -18.37 -7.60
CA GLY A 215 22.16 -18.95 -8.78
C GLY A 215 23.66 -18.68 -8.91
N VAL A 216 24.18 -17.60 -8.31
CA VAL A 216 25.58 -17.16 -8.50
C VAL A 216 26.45 -17.30 -7.25
N GLN A 217 25.84 -17.30 -6.07
CA GLN A 217 26.49 -17.43 -4.76
C GLN A 217 25.60 -18.27 -3.82
N PRO A 218 25.44 -19.58 -4.11
CA PRO A 218 24.52 -20.46 -3.38
C PRO A 218 24.83 -20.51 -1.88
N ASP A 219 26.10 -20.57 -1.48
CA ASP A 219 26.49 -20.62 -0.06
C ASP A 219 26.04 -19.37 0.72
N LEU A 220 26.18 -18.18 0.13
CA LEU A 220 25.69 -16.96 0.76
C LEU A 220 24.16 -16.94 0.84
N PHE A 221 23.46 -17.42 -0.18
CA PHE A 221 22.00 -17.55 -0.11
C PHE A 221 21.57 -18.51 1.00
N ARG A 222 22.27 -19.64 1.17
CA ARG A 222 22.02 -20.61 2.27
C ARG A 222 22.16 -19.94 3.64
N GLU A 223 23.23 -19.19 3.86
CA GLU A 223 23.43 -18.42 5.10
C GLU A 223 22.28 -17.43 5.36
N ILE A 224 21.84 -16.70 4.34
CA ILE A 224 20.74 -15.73 4.43
C ILE A 224 19.41 -16.43 4.71
N LEU A 225 19.12 -17.54 4.04
CA LEU A 225 17.89 -18.31 4.21
C LEU A 225 17.74 -18.81 5.65
N ASP A 226 18.77 -19.47 6.18
CA ASP A 226 18.72 -20.00 7.54
C ASP A 226 18.61 -18.86 8.58
N PHE A 227 19.37 -17.77 8.39
CA PHE A 227 19.26 -16.58 9.25
C PHE A 227 17.87 -15.93 9.20
N ALA A 228 17.27 -15.80 8.02
CA ALA A 228 15.93 -15.23 7.85
C ALA A 228 14.87 -16.07 8.56
N ARG A 229 14.97 -17.42 8.46
CA ARG A 229 14.06 -18.33 9.17
C ARG A 229 14.14 -18.15 10.69
N GLU A 230 15.33 -17.95 11.23
CA GLU A 230 15.54 -17.67 12.67
C GLU A 230 15.03 -16.29 13.08
N ARG A 231 15.14 -15.29 12.21
CA ARG A 231 14.78 -13.90 12.51
C ARG A 231 13.32 -13.54 12.28
N TYR A 232 12.59 -14.35 11.52
CA TYR A 232 11.24 -14.01 11.07
C TYR A 232 10.30 -13.55 12.19
N GLU A 233 10.24 -14.27 13.31
CA GLU A 233 9.33 -13.94 14.42
C GLU A 233 9.62 -12.56 15.03
N THR A 234 10.89 -12.14 15.03
CA THR A 234 11.30 -10.80 15.49
C THR A 234 10.98 -9.74 14.45
N ASP A 235 11.35 -9.99 13.20
CA ASP A 235 11.32 -8.98 12.14
C ASP A 235 9.90 -8.75 11.58
N LYS A 236 9.00 -9.73 11.70
CA LYS A 236 7.59 -9.59 11.26
C LYS A 236 6.79 -8.61 12.11
N ALA A 237 7.28 -8.19 13.29
CA ALA A 237 6.53 -7.34 14.22
C ALA A 237 6.05 -6.00 13.62
N SER A 238 6.71 -5.51 12.58
CA SER A 238 6.33 -4.30 11.84
C SER A 238 5.62 -4.58 10.51
N TYR A 239 5.21 -5.83 10.24
CA TYR A 239 4.56 -6.25 9.00
C TYR A 239 3.29 -7.05 9.26
N HIS A 240 2.30 -6.86 8.40
CA HIS A 240 1.14 -7.72 8.32
C HIS A 240 1.42 -8.87 7.33
N VAL A 241 1.86 -10.02 7.86
CA VAL A 241 2.25 -11.24 7.13
C VAL A 241 1.81 -12.48 7.92
N SER A 242 1.65 -13.62 7.26
CA SER A 242 1.09 -14.85 7.85
C SER A 242 1.93 -16.11 7.65
N ALA A 243 3.18 -15.96 7.20
CA ALA A 243 4.13 -17.04 6.96
C ALA A 243 4.30 -17.92 8.19
N ASN A 244 4.46 -19.21 7.94
CA ASN A 244 4.88 -20.20 8.91
C ASN A 244 6.32 -20.66 8.57
N PRO A 245 7.35 -20.25 9.36
CA PRO A 245 8.74 -20.64 9.13
C PRO A 245 8.99 -22.15 9.09
N SER A 246 8.14 -22.95 9.75
CA SER A 246 8.28 -24.42 9.73
C SER A 246 7.99 -25.02 8.34
N LYS A 247 7.22 -24.32 7.49
CA LYS A 247 6.95 -24.72 6.11
C LYS A 247 8.06 -24.30 5.14
N VAL A 248 8.99 -23.46 5.58
CA VAL A 248 10.14 -23.02 4.78
C VAL A 248 11.27 -24.04 4.94
N PRO A 249 11.78 -24.65 3.84
CA PRO A 249 12.90 -25.58 3.92
C PRO A 249 14.15 -24.88 4.48
N THR A 250 14.92 -25.63 5.27
CA THR A 250 16.28 -25.24 5.66
C THR A 250 17.22 -25.31 4.48
N ALA A 251 18.31 -24.55 4.48
CA ALA A 251 19.29 -24.58 3.41
C ALA A 251 19.77 -26.02 3.12
N ARG A 252 20.10 -26.80 4.15
CA ARG A 252 20.60 -28.19 4.02
C ARG A 252 19.65 -29.16 3.32
N GLN A 253 18.35 -28.84 3.22
CA GLN A 253 17.37 -29.68 2.54
C GLN A 253 17.34 -29.47 1.02
N LEU A 254 18.02 -28.43 0.52
CA LEU A 254 17.98 -28.01 -0.86
C LEU A 254 19.34 -28.20 -1.53
N LYS A 255 19.33 -28.69 -2.77
CA LYS A 255 20.47 -28.62 -3.69
C LYS A 255 20.61 -27.20 -4.23
N ASP A 256 21.77 -26.85 -4.78
CA ASP A 256 22.02 -25.48 -5.28
C ASP A 256 20.98 -25.05 -6.33
N GLY A 257 20.65 -25.92 -7.28
CA GLY A 257 19.63 -25.67 -8.29
C GLY A 257 18.19 -25.53 -7.75
N GLU A 258 17.95 -25.86 -6.48
CA GLU A 258 16.63 -25.79 -5.83
C GLU A 258 16.51 -24.56 -4.92
N LEU A 259 17.59 -23.87 -4.58
CA LEU A 259 17.60 -22.76 -3.62
C LEU A 259 16.62 -21.64 -4.00
N ALA A 260 16.59 -21.26 -5.28
CA ALA A 260 15.71 -20.20 -5.77
C ALA A 260 14.21 -20.55 -5.64
N SER A 261 13.85 -21.84 -5.54
CA SER A 261 12.44 -22.26 -5.44
C SER A 261 11.77 -21.82 -4.13
N VAL A 262 12.55 -21.50 -3.10
CA VAL A 262 12.03 -20.94 -1.84
C VAL A 262 11.30 -19.61 -2.09
N LEU A 263 11.73 -18.84 -3.09
CA LEU A 263 11.12 -17.58 -3.49
C LEU A 263 9.85 -17.77 -4.34
N ASP A 264 9.42 -19.01 -4.57
CA ASP A 264 8.13 -19.34 -5.19
C ASP A 264 7.11 -19.87 -4.16
N LEU A 265 7.58 -20.16 -2.93
CA LEU A 265 6.73 -20.57 -1.81
C LEU A 265 6.12 -19.34 -1.12
N PHE A 266 4.84 -19.44 -0.75
CA PHE A 266 4.16 -18.43 0.06
C PHE A 266 4.99 -18.06 1.31
N ASP A 267 5.27 -19.07 2.15
CA ASP A 267 5.97 -18.84 3.42
C ASP A 267 7.42 -18.40 3.21
N GLY A 268 8.09 -18.93 2.17
CA GLY A 268 9.48 -18.62 1.87
C GLY A 268 9.67 -17.17 1.39
N ARG A 269 8.75 -16.67 0.55
CA ARG A 269 8.76 -15.28 0.09
C ARG A 269 8.56 -14.31 1.24
N GLU A 270 7.57 -14.54 2.10
CA GLU A 270 7.31 -13.64 3.23
C GLU A 270 8.48 -13.61 4.23
N VAL A 271 9.03 -14.78 4.59
CA VAL A 271 10.16 -14.89 5.51
C VAL A 271 11.37 -14.11 5.01
N LEU A 272 11.71 -14.28 3.73
CA LEU A 272 12.82 -13.53 3.12
C LEU A 272 12.48 -12.04 2.96
N HIS A 273 11.23 -11.70 2.65
CA HIS A 273 10.82 -10.31 2.42
C HIS A 273 10.97 -9.46 3.68
N VAL A 274 10.44 -9.90 4.83
CA VAL A 274 10.39 -9.06 6.03
C VAL A 274 11.74 -8.94 6.75
N THR A 275 12.63 -9.91 6.53
CA THR A 275 13.95 -9.97 7.19
C THR A 275 15.06 -9.18 6.48
N PHE A 276 14.75 -8.50 5.37
CA PHE A 276 15.73 -7.72 4.60
C PHE A 276 16.49 -6.71 5.46
N GLY A 277 15.82 -6.07 6.42
CA GLY A 277 16.43 -5.10 7.33
C GLY A 277 17.54 -5.73 8.16
N SER A 278 17.27 -6.86 8.81
CA SER A 278 18.28 -7.60 9.57
C SER A 278 19.40 -8.13 8.67
N VAL A 279 19.08 -8.67 7.49
CA VAL A 279 20.09 -9.16 6.55
C VAL A 279 21.05 -8.04 6.13
N LEU A 280 20.53 -6.85 5.84
CA LEU A 280 21.34 -5.73 5.34
C LEU A 280 22.04 -4.93 6.45
N THR A 281 21.65 -5.09 7.72
CA THR A 281 22.19 -4.27 8.82
C THR A 281 22.96 -5.04 9.88
N LEU A 282 22.81 -6.38 9.95
CA LEU A 282 23.54 -7.19 10.91
C LEU A 282 25.06 -7.06 10.68
N LYS A 283 25.76 -6.78 11.78
CA LYS A 283 27.22 -6.69 11.83
C LYS A 283 27.80 -7.83 12.66
N ASN A 284 29.00 -8.27 12.26
CA ASN A 284 29.84 -9.16 13.04
C ASN A 284 30.51 -8.39 14.20
N ALA A 285 31.20 -9.11 15.09
CA ALA A 285 31.90 -8.52 16.24
C ALA A 285 33.00 -7.52 15.83
N ASP A 286 33.57 -7.67 14.64
CA ASP A 286 34.55 -6.77 14.03
C ASP A 286 33.94 -5.50 13.40
N GLY A 287 32.61 -5.34 13.47
CA GLY A 287 31.88 -4.19 12.94
C GLY A 287 31.59 -4.25 11.44
N GLN A 288 32.02 -5.28 10.73
CA GLN A 288 31.73 -5.49 9.31
C GLN A 288 30.31 -6.04 9.13
N TYR A 289 29.65 -5.71 8.02
CA TYR A 289 28.32 -6.25 7.72
C TYR A 289 28.41 -7.73 7.37
N ARG A 290 27.60 -8.56 8.05
CA ARG A 290 27.66 -10.01 7.91
C ARG A 290 27.32 -10.49 6.50
N PHE A 291 26.28 -9.89 5.89
CA PHE A 291 25.79 -10.29 4.57
C PHE A 291 25.87 -9.18 3.52
N ARG A 292 25.57 -7.94 3.90
CA ARG A 292 25.35 -6.82 2.98
C ARG A 292 26.45 -6.65 1.94
N ASP A 293 27.71 -6.59 2.37
CA ASP A 293 28.81 -6.25 1.47
C ASP A 293 29.10 -7.40 0.50
N ARG A 294 28.99 -8.66 0.95
CA ARG A 294 29.08 -9.87 0.09
C ARG A 294 27.91 -9.95 -0.90
N LEU A 295 26.69 -9.65 -0.44
CA LEU A 295 25.48 -9.62 -1.28
C LEU A 295 25.62 -8.57 -2.39
N LEU A 296 25.99 -7.34 -2.05
CA LEU A 296 26.15 -6.26 -3.02
C LEU A 296 27.31 -6.54 -3.99
N LEU A 297 28.41 -7.12 -3.53
CA LEU A 297 29.52 -7.51 -4.40
C LEU A 297 29.09 -8.58 -5.41
N ALA A 298 28.40 -9.63 -4.94
CA ALA A 298 27.91 -10.72 -5.78
C ALA A 298 26.96 -10.21 -6.89
N LEU A 299 26.04 -9.32 -6.54
CA LEU A 299 25.11 -8.73 -7.50
C LEU A 299 25.80 -7.81 -8.51
N ARG A 300 26.80 -7.02 -8.10
CA ARG A 300 27.58 -6.18 -9.05
C ARG A 300 28.42 -7.01 -10.01
N GLN A 301 28.99 -8.12 -9.55
CA GLN A 301 29.77 -9.02 -10.40
C GLN A 301 28.91 -9.85 -11.35
N ASN A 302 27.59 -9.94 -11.10
CA ASN A 302 26.63 -10.73 -11.86
C ASN A 302 25.39 -9.91 -12.22
N GLU A 303 25.58 -8.66 -12.67
CA GLU A 303 24.47 -7.72 -12.86
C GLU A 303 23.42 -8.23 -13.86
N GLU A 304 23.84 -8.93 -14.92
CA GLU A 304 22.94 -9.52 -15.91
C GLU A 304 22.00 -10.58 -15.30
N ALA A 305 22.46 -11.36 -14.33
CA ALA A 305 21.60 -12.32 -13.63
C ALA A 305 20.53 -11.59 -12.80
N HIS A 306 20.90 -10.47 -12.17
CA HIS A 306 19.97 -9.64 -11.41
C HIS A 306 18.98 -8.89 -12.32
N TYR A 307 19.44 -8.32 -13.43
CA TYR A 307 18.58 -7.66 -14.42
C TYR A 307 17.61 -8.64 -15.06
N ALA A 308 18.05 -9.84 -15.44
CA ALA A 308 17.17 -10.86 -15.99
C ALA A 308 16.08 -11.30 -14.98
N ALA A 309 16.43 -11.43 -13.70
CA ALA A 309 15.44 -11.73 -12.65
C ALA A 309 14.41 -10.59 -12.51
N LEU A 310 14.86 -9.34 -12.43
CA LEU A 310 13.99 -8.17 -12.35
C LEU A 310 13.11 -8.01 -13.59
N GLU A 311 13.68 -8.12 -14.80
CA GLU A 311 12.95 -7.95 -16.06
C GLU A 311 11.84 -9.00 -16.17
N LYS A 312 12.14 -10.27 -15.89
CA LYS A 312 11.15 -11.34 -15.90
C LYS A 312 10.02 -11.05 -14.90
N HIS A 313 10.39 -10.67 -13.68
CA HIS A 313 9.43 -10.52 -12.58
C HIS A 313 8.57 -9.26 -12.72
N LEU A 314 9.18 -8.10 -12.96
CA LEU A 314 8.47 -6.83 -13.18
C LEU A 314 7.75 -6.81 -14.54
N GLY A 315 8.28 -7.53 -15.54
CA GLY A 315 7.58 -7.76 -16.80
C GLY A 315 6.22 -8.43 -16.59
N ARG A 316 6.14 -9.42 -15.68
CA ARG A 316 4.87 -10.04 -15.27
C ARG A 316 3.93 -9.06 -14.57
N HIS A 317 4.45 -8.11 -13.78
CA HIS A 317 3.65 -7.07 -13.13
C HIS A 317 3.05 -6.09 -14.12
N ILE A 318 3.82 -5.70 -15.15
CA ILE A 318 3.40 -4.70 -16.14
C ILE A 318 2.48 -5.32 -17.19
N SER A 319 2.65 -6.61 -17.52
CA SER A 319 1.92 -7.29 -18.60
C SER A 319 0.40 -7.04 -18.61
N PRO A 320 -0.33 -7.12 -17.47
CA PRO A 320 -1.77 -6.83 -17.43
C PRO A 320 -2.17 -5.40 -17.81
N PHE A 321 -1.23 -4.45 -17.78
CA PHE A 321 -1.45 -3.02 -18.04
C PHE A 321 -0.97 -2.56 -19.42
N ARG A 322 -0.55 -3.47 -20.31
CA ARG A 322 -0.01 -3.15 -21.65
C ARG A 322 -1.07 -2.88 -22.74
N SER A 323 -2.35 -2.78 -22.37
CA SER A 323 -3.47 -2.56 -23.31
C SER A 323 -3.48 -1.16 -23.91
#